data_AF-A0A7X4Y9I2-F1
#
_entry.id   AF-A0A7X4Y9I2-F1
#
_cell.length_a   1.000
_cell.length_b   1.000
_cell.length_c   1.000
_cell.angle_alpha   90.00
_cell.angle_beta   90.00
_cell.angle_gamma   90.00
#
_symmetry.space_group_name_H-M   'P 1'
#
loop_
_entity.id
_entity.type
_entity.pdbx_description
1 polymer ?
#
loop_
_entity_poly.entity_id
_entity_poly.type
_entity_poly.pdbx_seq_one_letter_code
_entity_poly.pdbx_strand_id
1 'polypeptide(L)'
;MDEELPLVGFTEDMNLNAVFFGFLGLFQMVFPGRLQACYLLGSHATSEAVGESDIDLTLVFKGRFQPGERRRYEHFRRHVSPLSPLSLDANAVEEEQLLEEGAVNLKKTSLLLMGEDLRERIPLMPLDAWIRYCMHRPYVFMERARARAEGEPLRFPLIYPDPRGELYGYDHREVLDAQGRSHRGFKELVTLACRLATAEVAVKAGGYTYSKREAIEAHRELVNDAWTPLYEQIYAARKRWGYRVPEAAEDVAHLRSLCAGMLEAENHFLGLYKGFLLEELRRGAVKDRVLAAQRLGEIAYPGDEVPAALRALAQAPEEELREAATESLRRLGPSGT
;
A
#
# COMPACT_ATOMS: atom_id res chain seq x y z
N MET A 1 -22.07 -8.79 -32.82
CA MET A 1 -22.33 -9.11 -31.42
C MET A 1 -21.00 -9.03 -30.75
N ASP A 2 -20.81 -8.04 -29.88
CA ASP A 2 -19.59 -7.97 -29.09
C ASP A 2 -19.56 -9.19 -28.16
N GLU A 3 -18.40 -9.86 -28.12
CA GLU A 3 -18.18 -11.10 -27.40
C GLU A 3 -18.26 -10.82 -25.89
N GLU A 4 -19.34 -11.26 -25.23
CA GLU A 4 -19.44 -11.23 -23.77
C GLU A 4 -18.35 -12.14 -23.20
N LEU A 5 -17.43 -11.58 -22.43
CA LEU A 5 -16.40 -12.39 -21.74
C LEU A 5 -17.07 -13.08 -20.54
N PRO A 6 -17.10 -14.43 -20.48
CA PRO A 6 -17.65 -15.12 -19.33
C PRO A 6 -16.71 -15.01 -18.12
N LEU A 7 -17.27 -15.20 -16.92
CA LEU A 7 -16.43 -15.48 -15.74
C LEU A 7 -15.76 -16.84 -15.91
N VAL A 8 -14.44 -16.85 -15.76
CA VAL A 8 -13.60 -18.05 -15.88
C VAL A 8 -13.07 -18.53 -14.53
N GLY A 9 -13.06 -17.65 -13.51
CA GLY A 9 -12.62 -17.97 -12.16
C GLY A 9 -13.69 -17.64 -11.12
N PHE A 10 -13.74 -18.48 -10.09
CA PHE A 10 -14.68 -18.37 -8.99
C PHE A 10 -13.96 -18.57 -7.66
N THR A 11 -14.46 -17.91 -6.64
CA THR A 11 -14.09 -18.20 -5.24
C THR A 11 -15.03 -19.25 -4.67
N GLU A 12 -14.70 -19.80 -3.51
CA GLU A 12 -15.60 -20.73 -2.79
C GLU A 12 -16.82 -20.01 -2.19
N ASP A 13 -16.78 -18.68 -2.08
CA ASP A 13 -17.89 -17.88 -1.56
C ASP A 13 -18.81 -17.42 -2.70
N MET A 14 -20.01 -17.98 -2.73
CA MET A 14 -21.01 -17.65 -3.74
C MET A 14 -21.50 -16.19 -3.65
N ASN A 15 -21.44 -15.55 -2.49
CA ASN A 15 -21.80 -14.14 -2.35
C ASN A 15 -20.76 -13.25 -3.04
N LEU A 16 -19.47 -13.56 -2.90
CA LEU A 16 -18.40 -12.88 -3.64
C LEU A 16 -18.58 -13.05 -5.15
N ASN A 17 -18.86 -14.28 -5.59
CA ASN A 17 -19.08 -14.55 -7.01
C ASN A 17 -20.26 -13.74 -7.57
N ALA A 18 -21.35 -13.60 -6.81
CA ALA A 18 -22.49 -12.76 -7.20
C ALA A 18 -22.11 -11.27 -7.34
N VAL A 19 -21.27 -10.75 -6.43
CA VAL A 19 -20.70 -9.40 -6.53
C VAL A 19 -19.87 -9.27 -7.81
N PHE A 20 -19.02 -10.25 -8.13
CA PHE A 20 -18.21 -10.22 -9.34
C PHE A 20 -19.05 -10.21 -10.62
N PHE A 21 -20.07 -11.06 -10.70
CA PHE A 21 -21.01 -11.08 -11.84
C PHE A 21 -21.67 -9.72 -12.04
N GLY A 22 -22.24 -9.14 -10.98
CA GLY A 22 -22.92 -7.84 -11.07
C GLY A 22 -21.95 -6.72 -11.45
N PHE A 23 -20.80 -6.63 -10.78
CA PHE A 23 -19.83 -5.58 -11.02
C PHE A 23 -19.23 -5.66 -12.43
N LEU A 24 -18.83 -6.85 -12.88
CA LEU A 24 -18.19 -7.04 -14.18
C LEU A 24 -19.19 -6.91 -15.33
N GLY A 25 -20.44 -7.32 -15.15
CA GLY A 25 -21.51 -7.06 -16.10
C GLY A 25 -21.74 -5.55 -16.30
N LEU A 26 -21.87 -4.79 -15.22
CA LEU A 26 -21.99 -3.32 -15.28
C LEU A 26 -20.76 -2.68 -15.94
N PHE A 27 -19.55 -3.18 -15.64
CA PHE A 27 -18.33 -2.70 -16.25
C PHE A 27 -18.33 -2.90 -17.77
N GLN A 28 -18.68 -4.11 -18.24
CA GLN A 28 -18.74 -4.42 -19.68
C GLN A 28 -19.76 -3.56 -20.43
N MET A 29 -20.88 -3.21 -19.79
CA MET A 29 -21.86 -2.28 -20.36
C MET A 29 -21.29 -0.87 -20.54
N VAL A 30 -20.47 -0.39 -19.60
CA VAL A 30 -19.90 0.97 -19.63
C VAL A 30 -18.65 1.05 -20.53
N PHE A 31 -17.87 -0.04 -20.61
CA PHE A 31 -16.61 -0.13 -21.33
C PHE A 31 -16.60 -1.31 -22.32
N PRO A 32 -17.51 -1.32 -23.31
CA PRO A 32 -17.66 -2.44 -24.22
C PRO A 32 -16.36 -2.72 -24.99
N GLY A 33 -15.92 -3.97 -24.96
CA GLY A 33 -14.71 -4.44 -25.65
C GLY A 33 -13.37 -3.95 -25.09
N ARG A 34 -13.37 -3.14 -24.02
CA ARG A 34 -12.16 -2.54 -23.45
C ARG A 34 -11.49 -3.38 -22.35
N LEU A 35 -12.22 -4.28 -21.70
CA LEU A 35 -11.64 -5.20 -20.72
C LEU A 35 -10.79 -6.25 -21.44
N GLN A 36 -9.51 -6.33 -21.08
CA GLN A 36 -8.63 -7.42 -21.49
C GLN A 36 -8.70 -8.57 -20.48
N ALA A 37 -8.61 -8.23 -19.19
CA ALA A 37 -8.63 -9.19 -18.10
C ALA A 37 -9.12 -8.54 -16.81
N CYS A 38 -9.70 -9.33 -15.91
CA CYS A 38 -9.99 -8.95 -14.54
C CYS A 38 -9.38 -9.97 -13.58
N TYR A 39 -8.61 -9.49 -12.61
CA TYR A 39 -8.00 -10.32 -11.57
C TYR A 39 -8.53 -9.94 -10.21
N LEU A 40 -8.85 -10.95 -9.40
CA LEU A 40 -8.96 -10.84 -7.97
C LEU A 40 -7.57 -10.89 -7.35
N LEU A 41 -7.29 -9.96 -6.45
CA LEU A 41 -6.04 -9.85 -5.71
C LEU A 41 -6.27 -10.04 -4.22
N GLY A 42 -5.18 -9.95 -3.46
CA GLY A 42 -5.23 -9.86 -2.01
C GLY A 42 -5.72 -11.14 -1.36
N SER A 43 -6.33 -11.00 -0.19
CA SER A 43 -6.57 -12.14 0.69
C SER A 43 -7.62 -13.12 0.14
N HIS A 44 -8.55 -12.67 -0.71
CA HIS A 44 -9.51 -13.59 -1.33
C HIS A 44 -8.89 -14.41 -2.47
N ALA A 45 -7.85 -13.89 -3.15
CA ALA A 45 -7.13 -14.66 -4.16
C ALA A 45 -6.22 -15.74 -3.56
N THR A 46 -5.78 -15.58 -2.31
CA THR A 46 -4.82 -16.46 -1.65
C THR A 46 -5.43 -17.34 -0.55
N SER A 47 -6.77 -17.38 -0.43
CA SER A 47 -7.51 -18.08 0.63
C SER A 47 -7.08 -17.66 2.04
N GLU A 48 -6.72 -16.39 2.18
CA GLU A 48 -6.26 -15.76 3.43
C GLU A 48 -7.26 -14.76 4.02
N ALA A 49 -8.41 -14.64 3.36
CA ALA A 49 -9.45 -13.70 3.74
C ALA A 49 -9.94 -14.02 5.16
N VAL A 50 -10.13 -12.95 5.92
CA VAL A 50 -10.91 -12.99 7.16
C VAL A 50 -12.23 -12.30 6.88
N GLY A 51 -13.22 -12.41 7.77
CA GLY A 51 -14.58 -11.94 7.49
C GLY A 51 -14.68 -10.47 7.05
N GLU A 52 -13.73 -9.64 7.47
CA GLU A 52 -13.65 -8.20 7.22
C GLU A 52 -12.64 -7.84 6.10
N SER A 53 -12.21 -8.82 5.31
CA SER A 53 -11.37 -8.58 4.14
C SER A 53 -12.13 -7.81 3.05
N ASP A 54 -11.43 -6.87 2.43
CA ASP A 54 -11.88 -6.16 1.23
C ASP A 54 -11.69 -7.00 -0.03
N ILE A 55 -12.49 -6.69 -1.04
CA ILE A 55 -12.36 -7.22 -2.38
C ILE A 55 -11.41 -6.32 -3.16
N ASP A 56 -10.22 -6.82 -3.48
CA ASP A 56 -9.25 -6.13 -4.33
C ASP A 56 -9.37 -6.63 -5.77
N LEU A 57 -9.80 -5.78 -6.70
CA LEU A 57 -9.83 -6.10 -8.14
C LEU A 57 -8.81 -5.29 -8.92
N THR A 58 -8.19 -5.90 -9.92
CA THR A 58 -7.47 -5.18 -10.98
C THR A 58 -8.06 -5.48 -12.34
N LEU A 59 -8.56 -4.44 -12.99
CA LEU A 59 -9.08 -4.45 -14.34
C LEU A 59 -7.98 -4.02 -15.30
N VAL A 60 -7.59 -4.91 -16.20
CA VAL A 60 -6.62 -4.62 -17.25
C VAL A 60 -7.37 -4.17 -18.49
N PHE A 61 -7.16 -2.92 -18.89
CA PHE A 61 -7.71 -2.36 -20.12
C PHE A 61 -6.82 -2.72 -21.31
N LYS A 62 -7.43 -3.04 -22.46
CA LYS A 62 -6.72 -3.36 -23.70
C LYS A 62 -5.85 -2.20 -24.17
N GLY A 63 -4.57 -2.45 -24.39
CA GLY A 63 -3.59 -1.43 -24.77
C GLY A 63 -3.47 -0.31 -23.73
N ARG A 64 -3.35 0.95 -24.20
CA ARG A 64 -3.39 2.16 -23.36
C ARG A 64 -4.80 2.68 -23.13
N PHE A 65 -4.97 3.51 -22.09
CA PHE A 65 -6.23 4.21 -21.89
C PHE A 65 -6.50 5.17 -23.05
N GLN A 66 -7.75 5.16 -23.51
CA GLN A 66 -8.22 6.16 -24.47
C GLN A 66 -8.43 7.52 -23.78
N PRO A 67 -8.46 8.64 -24.53
CA PRO A 67 -8.74 9.96 -23.96
C PRO A 67 -10.01 9.97 -23.11
N GLY A 68 -9.88 10.36 -21.84
CA GLY A 68 -10.98 10.42 -20.87
C GLY A 68 -11.40 9.07 -20.27
N GLU A 69 -10.87 7.94 -20.74
CA GLU A 69 -11.23 6.59 -20.26
C GLU A 69 -10.93 6.41 -18.77
N ARG A 70 -9.73 6.84 -18.32
CA ARG A 70 -9.36 6.84 -16.90
C ARG A 70 -10.34 7.63 -16.04
N ARG A 71 -10.76 8.83 -16.48
CA ARG A 71 -11.74 9.65 -15.75
C ARG A 71 -13.11 8.98 -15.70
N ARG A 72 -13.55 8.38 -16.80
CA ARG A 72 -14.81 7.61 -16.86
C ARG A 72 -14.75 6.41 -15.92
N TYR A 73 -13.62 5.71 -15.86
CA TYR A 73 -13.40 4.59 -14.94
C TYR A 73 -13.50 5.04 -13.48
N GLU A 74 -12.83 6.13 -13.09
CA GLU A 74 -12.94 6.64 -11.72
C GLU A 74 -14.37 7.05 -11.37
N HIS A 75 -15.10 7.63 -12.33
CA HIS A 75 -16.52 7.94 -12.14
C HIS A 75 -17.36 6.67 -11.96
N PHE A 76 -17.16 5.65 -12.80
CA PHE A 76 -17.82 4.35 -12.67
C PHE A 76 -17.55 3.73 -11.30
N ARG A 77 -16.26 3.60 -10.92
CA ARG A 77 -15.83 3.01 -9.65
C ARG A 77 -16.50 3.71 -8.46
N ARG A 78 -16.50 5.04 -8.42
CA ARG A 78 -17.09 5.83 -7.34
C ARG A 78 -18.59 5.54 -7.13
N HIS A 79 -19.34 5.31 -8.21
CA HIS A 79 -20.79 5.13 -8.13
C HIS A 79 -21.22 3.67 -8.02
N VAL A 80 -20.40 2.74 -8.50
CA VAL A 80 -20.73 1.30 -8.53
C VAL A 80 -20.15 0.56 -7.34
N SER A 81 -18.96 0.91 -6.84
CA SER A 81 -18.37 0.26 -5.66
C SER A 81 -19.30 0.24 -4.43
N PRO A 82 -20.05 1.32 -4.10
CA PRO A 82 -20.97 1.31 -2.96
C PRO A 82 -22.17 0.36 -3.10
N LEU A 83 -22.42 -0.20 -4.28
CA LEU A 83 -23.48 -1.20 -4.48
C LEU A 83 -23.07 -2.59 -3.97
N SER A 84 -21.78 -2.81 -3.75
CA SER A 84 -21.27 -4.04 -3.16
C SER A 84 -21.55 -4.06 -1.65
N PRO A 85 -22.07 -5.16 -1.08
CA PRO A 85 -22.20 -5.32 0.37
C PRO A 85 -20.83 -5.41 1.07
N LEU A 86 -19.77 -5.66 0.31
CA LEU A 86 -18.39 -5.75 0.78
C LEU A 86 -17.59 -4.58 0.22
N SER A 87 -16.61 -4.09 0.98
CA SER A 87 -15.70 -3.03 0.52
C SER A 87 -14.97 -3.47 -0.75
N LEU A 88 -15.30 -2.84 -1.87
CA LEU A 88 -14.74 -3.14 -3.19
C LEU A 88 -13.71 -2.09 -3.60
N ASP A 89 -12.43 -2.46 -3.54
CA ASP A 89 -11.31 -1.69 -4.08
C ASP A 89 -10.93 -2.21 -5.47
N ALA A 90 -11.58 -1.64 -6.49
CA ALA A 90 -11.23 -1.90 -7.87
C ALA A 90 -10.21 -0.86 -8.35
N ASN A 91 -9.15 -1.32 -9.03
CA ASN A 91 -8.18 -0.46 -9.71
C ASN A 91 -8.11 -0.82 -11.19
N ALA A 92 -7.77 0.15 -12.05
CA ALA A 92 -7.59 -0.09 -13.48
C ALA A 92 -6.16 0.21 -13.93
N VAL A 93 -5.64 -0.66 -14.79
CA VAL A 93 -4.29 -0.56 -15.37
C VAL A 93 -4.35 -0.73 -16.88
N GLU A 94 -3.37 -0.17 -17.57
CA GLU A 94 -3.17 -0.34 -19.01
C GLU A 94 -2.40 -1.64 -19.26
N GLU A 95 -2.82 -2.44 -20.24
CA GLU A 95 -2.11 -3.67 -20.62
C GLU A 95 -0.67 -3.38 -21.04
N GLU A 96 -0.45 -2.36 -21.89
CA GLU A 96 0.89 -2.00 -22.37
C GLU A 96 1.81 -1.61 -21.21
N GLN A 97 1.35 -0.75 -20.31
CA GLN A 97 2.12 -0.36 -19.12
C GLN A 97 2.46 -1.58 -18.25
N LEU A 98 1.50 -2.50 -18.06
CA LEU A 98 1.69 -3.70 -17.25
C LEU A 98 2.74 -4.65 -17.87
N LEU A 99 2.78 -4.76 -19.20
CA LEU A 99 3.77 -5.56 -19.93
C LEU A 99 5.15 -4.89 -19.97
N GLU A 100 5.21 -3.56 -19.96
CA GLU A 100 6.46 -2.78 -19.94
C GLU A 100 7.10 -2.73 -18.55
N GLU A 101 6.33 -2.39 -17.52
CA GLU A 101 6.82 -2.13 -16.16
C GLU A 101 6.81 -3.37 -15.25
N GLY A 102 5.98 -4.37 -15.59
CA GLY A 102 5.79 -5.57 -14.81
C GLY A 102 4.91 -5.38 -13.57
N ALA A 103 4.57 -6.50 -12.94
CA ALA A 103 3.83 -6.51 -11.68
C ALA A 103 4.24 -7.69 -10.79
N VAL A 104 4.30 -7.43 -9.48
CA VAL A 104 4.69 -8.43 -8.48
C VAL A 104 3.45 -9.21 -8.03
N ASN A 105 2.48 -8.56 -7.40
CA ASN A 105 1.31 -9.23 -6.83
C ASN A 105 0.39 -9.83 -7.91
N LEU A 106 0.15 -9.12 -9.01
CA LEU A 106 -0.73 -9.61 -10.07
C LEU A 106 -0.16 -10.87 -10.73
N LYS A 107 1.17 -10.94 -10.92
CA LYS A 107 1.81 -12.09 -11.57
C LYS A 107 1.73 -13.36 -10.72
N LYS A 108 1.86 -13.26 -9.40
CA LYS A 108 2.06 -14.44 -8.52
C LYS A 108 0.89 -14.78 -7.62
N THR A 109 0.10 -13.80 -7.20
CA THR A 109 -0.93 -13.96 -6.16
C THR A 109 -2.25 -13.34 -6.59
N SER A 110 -2.69 -13.69 -7.80
CA SER A 110 -4.00 -13.29 -8.31
C SER A 110 -4.78 -14.47 -8.85
N LEU A 111 -6.10 -14.34 -8.86
CA LEU A 111 -7.04 -15.25 -9.50
C LEU A 111 -7.66 -14.53 -10.70
N LEU A 112 -7.51 -15.10 -11.90
CA LEU A 112 -8.20 -14.58 -13.08
C LEU A 112 -9.71 -14.81 -12.93
N LEU A 113 -10.49 -13.74 -12.97
CA LEU A 113 -11.95 -13.80 -12.92
C LEU A 113 -12.58 -13.78 -14.30
N MET A 114 -12.03 -13.01 -15.24
CA MET A 114 -12.62 -12.79 -16.58
C MET A 114 -11.55 -12.38 -17.59
N GLY A 115 -11.69 -12.78 -18.85
CA GLY A 115 -10.84 -12.36 -19.97
C GLY A 115 -9.61 -13.25 -20.21
N GLU A 116 -8.56 -12.69 -20.79
CA GLU A 116 -7.32 -13.41 -21.12
C GLU A 116 -6.36 -13.45 -19.92
N ASP A 117 -5.76 -14.61 -19.64
CA ASP A 117 -4.68 -14.70 -18.64
C ASP A 117 -3.37 -14.12 -19.19
N LEU A 118 -2.97 -12.98 -18.65
CA LEU A 118 -1.78 -12.23 -19.03
C LEU A 118 -0.58 -12.54 -18.13
N ARG A 119 -0.76 -13.30 -17.04
CA ARG A 119 0.27 -13.43 -15.99
C ARG A 119 1.60 -13.97 -16.50
N GLU A 120 1.57 -14.87 -17.49
CA GLU A 120 2.80 -15.39 -18.11
C GLU A 120 3.53 -14.34 -18.95
N ARG A 121 2.80 -13.39 -19.56
CA ARG A 121 3.35 -12.31 -20.40
C ARG A 121 3.88 -11.14 -19.57
N ILE A 122 3.33 -10.92 -18.39
CA ILE A 122 3.71 -9.79 -17.51
C ILE A 122 5.07 -10.09 -16.87
N PRO A 123 6.10 -9.25 -17.04
CA PRO A 123 7.36 -9.46 -16.33
C PRO A 123 7.21 -9.19 -14.83
N LEU A 124 8.15 -9.69 -14.02
CA LEU A 124 8.30 -9.16 -12.67
C LEU A 124 8.81 -7.72 -12.78
N MET A 125 8.31 -6.85 -11.90
CA MET A 125 8.83 -5.49 -11.76
C MET A 125 10.34 -5.55 -11.52
N PRO A 126 11.17 -4.75 -12.20
CA PRO A 126 12.62 -4.71 -11.94
C PRO A 126 12.92 -4.45 -10.46
N LEU A 127 13.96 -5.10 -9.92
CA LEU A 127 14.22 -5.09 -8.48
C LEU A 127 14.38 -3.67 -7.92
N ASP A 128 15.10 -2.79 -8.61
CA ASP A 128 15.27 -1.39 -8.16
C ASP A 128 13.95 -0.61 -8.12
N ALA A 129 13.03 -0.90 -9.04
CA ALA A 129 11.70 -0.31 -9.05
C ALA A 129 10.84 -0.90 -7.91
N TRP A 130 10.99 -2.20 -7.64
CA TRP A 130 10.34 -2.86 -6.51
C TRP A 130 10.82 -2.33 -5.17
N ILE A 131 12.14 -2.18 -4.96
CA ILE A 131 12.70 -1.59 -3.74
C ILE A 131 12.15 -0.17 -3.54
N ARG A 132 12.18 0.68 -4.57
CA ARG A 132 11.57 2.03 -4.51
C ARG A 132 10.11 1.97 -4.12
N TYR A 133 9.33 1.13 -4.79
CA TYR A 133 7.92 0.94 -4.47
C TYR A 133 7.73 0.57 -2.99
N CYS A 134 8.47 -0.42 -2.51
CA CYS A 134 8.35 -0.92 -1.13
C CYS A 134 8.80 0.12 -0.10
N MET A 135 9.89 0.85 -0.34
CA MET A 135 10.40 1.85 0.60
C MET A 135 9.46 3.05 0.75
N HIS A 136 8.75 3.46 -0.31
CA HIS A 136 7.82 4.60 -0.22
C HIS A 136 6.47 4.25 0.43
N ARG A 137 6.05 2.98 0.44
CA ARG A 137 4.70 2.59 0.87
C ARG A 137 4.43 2.73 2.38
N PRO A 138 5.31 2.28 3.30
CA PRO A 138 5.06 2.38 4.74
C PRO A 138 4.78 3.82 5.18
N TYR A 139 5.50 4.80 4.64
CA TYR A 139 5.33 6.22 4.96
C TYR A 139 3.88 6.69 4.84
N VAL A 140 3.16 6.27 3.79
CA VAL A 140 1.76 6.67 3.57
C VAL A 140 0.85 6.21 4.72
N PHE A 141 1.11 5.05 5.32
CA PHE A 141 0.33 4.54 6.45
C PHE A 141 0.74 5.24 7.76
N MET A 142 2.03 5.51 7.95
CA MET A 142 2.53 6.27 9.10
C MET A 142 1.94 7.69 9.14
N GLU A 143 1.83 8.33 7.96
CA GLU A 143 1.21 9.64 7.77
C GLU A 143 -0.30 9.57 8.06
N ARG A 144 -1.02 8.63 7.47
CA ARG A 144 -2.49 8.51 7.64
C ARG A 144 -2.92 8.30 9.08
N ALA A 145 -2.16 7.54 9.86
CA ALA A 145 -2.45 7.32 11.27
C ALA A 145 -2.35 8.62 12.08
N ARG A 146 -1.53 9.58 11.64
CA ARG A 146 -1.22 10.82 12.35
C ARG A 146 -2.02 11.96 11.73
N ALA A 147 -3.16 12.31 12.33
CA ALA A 147 -4.02 13.42 11.90
C ALA A 147 -3.28 14.78 12.04
N ARG A 148 -2.50 15.14 11.00
CA ARG A 148 -1.70 16.37 10.94
C ARG A 148 -2.36 17.43 10.08
N ALA A 149 -2.01 18.69 10.33
CA ALA A 149 -2.42 19.79 9.46
C ALA A 149 -1.80 19.62 8.06
N GLU A 150 -2.53 20.07 7.04
CA GLU A 150 -2.02 20.03 5.67
C GLU A 150 -0.70 20.82 5.56
N GLY A 151 0.33 20.17 5.02
CA GLY A 151 1.65 20.77 4.85
C GLY A 151 2.58 20.73 6.06
N GLU A 152 2.13 20.26 7.23
CA GLU A 152 3.02 20.09 8.39
C GLU A 152 3.86 18.82 8.25
N PRO A 153 5.21 18.87 8.30
CA PRO A 153 6.05 17.67 8.18
C PRO A 153 5.92 16.73 9.40
N LEU A 154 6.11 15.43 9.20
CA LEU A 154 6.23 14.47 10.29
C LEU A 154 7.53 14.76 11.04
N ARG A 155 7.51 14.72 12.37
CA ARG A 155 8.72 14.93 13.17
C ARG A 155 9.35 13.58 13.47
N PHE A 156 10.64 13.43 13.14
CA PHE A 156 11.43 12.27 13.52
C PHE A 156 12.26 12.59 14.78
N PRO A 157 12.32 11.71 15.80
CA PRO A 157 11.56 10.46 15.89
C PRO A 157 10.06 10.71 16.05
N LEU A 158 9.25 9.83 15.46
CA LEU A 158 7.82 9.82 15.60
C LEU A 158 7.41 9.59 17.05
N ILE A 159 6.29 10.18 17.40
CA ILE A 159 5.50 9.83 18.59
C ILE A 159 4.29 8.99 18.19
N TYR A 160 3.58 8.47 19.20
CA TYR A 160 2.31 7.78 19.00
C TYR A 160 1.30 8.63 18.21
N PRO A 161 0.49 8.03 17.32
CA PRO A 161 -0.58 8.73 16.62
C PRO A 161 -1.53 9.50 17.54
N ASP A 162 -1.99 8.85 18.61
CA ASP A 162 -2.69 9.46 19.74
C ASP A 162 -2.15 8.87 21.05
N PRO A 163 -1.24 9.56 21.77
CA PRO A 163 -0.67 9.04 23.02
C PRO A 163 -1.70 8.72 24.12
N ARG A 164 -2.91 9.28 24.04
CA ARG A 164 -3.99 9.07 25.01
C ARG A 164 -4.96 7.97 24.59
N GLY A 165 -4.90 7.53 23.34
CA GLY A 165 -5.73 6.45 22.81
C GLY A 165 -5.46 5.10 23.48
N GLU A 166 -6.48 4.27 23.60
CA GLU A 166 -6.38 2.91 24.16
C GLU A 166 -5.39 2.02 23.41
N LEU A 167 -5.26 2.21 22.10
CA LEU A 167 -4.25 1.56 21.26
C LEU A 167 -3.33 2.59 20.61
N TYR A 168 -3.06 3.69 21.31
CA TYR A 168 -2.19 4.76 20.85
C TYR A 168 -2.59 5.40 19.50
N GLY A 169 -3.85 5.26 19.08
CA GLY A 169 -4.39 5.77 17.81
C GLY A 169 -4.16 4.86 16.59
N TYR A 170 -3.57 3.67 16.76
CA TYR A 170 -3.49 2.69 15.66
C TYR A 170 -4.84 2.06 15.30
N ASP A 171 -5.87 2.35 16.10
CA ASP A 171 -7.26 1.91 15.94
C ASP A 171 -8.18 2.97 15.30
N HIS A 172 -7.60 3.99 14.67
CA HIS A 172 -8.33 5.13 14.09
C HIS A 172 -9.25 4.77 12.91
N ARG A 173 -9.11 3.57 12.32
CA ARG A 173 -9.92 3.09 11.19
C ARG A 173 -10.92 2.07 11.64
N GLU A 174 -12.17 2.28 11.26
CA GLU A 174 -13.21 1.30 11.47
C GLU A 174 -13.10 0.14 10.47
N VAL A 175 -13.58 -1.03 10.90
CA VAL A 175 -13.77 -2.22 10.07
C VAL A 175 -15.25 -2.59 10.07
N LEU A 176 -15.77 -2.99 8.92
CA LEU A 176 -17.16 -3.42 8.78
C LEU A 176 -17.24 -4.93 8.96
N ASP A 177 -18.21 -5.41 9.75
CA ASP A 177 -18.53 -6.84 9.81
C ASP A 177 -19.39 -7.28 8.61
N ALA A 178 -19.66 -8.58 8.52
CA ALA A 178 -20.49 -9.16 7.45
C ALA A 178 -21.95 -8.63 7.43
N GLN A 179 -22.40 -7.96 8.50
CA GLN A 179 -23.70 -7.30 8.59
C GLN A 179 -23.61 -5.80 8.26
N GLY A 180 -22.43 -5.30 7.85
CA GLY A 180 -22.19 -3.89 7.57
C GLY A 180 -22.10 -3.00 8.81
N ARG A 181 -21.98 -3.58 10.01
CA ARG A 181 -21.82 -2.79 11.24
C ARG A 181 -20.37 -2.39 11.41
N SER A 182 -20.17 -1.14 11.82
CA SER A 182 -18.84 -0.57 12.04
C SER A 182 -18.28 -0.92 13.42
N HIS A 183 -17.01 -1.29 13.46
CA HIS A 183 -16.26 -1.61 14.67
C HIS A 183 -14.91 -0.89 14.66
N ARG A 184 -14.37 -0.54 15.84
CA ARG A 184 -12.97 -0.08 15.93
C ARG A 184 -12.04 -1.17 15.42
N GLY A 185 -11.09 -0.81 14.56
CA GLY A 185 -10.25 -1.78 13.87
C GLY A 185 -8.78 -1.41 13.85
N PHE A 186 -7.92 -2.42 13.87
CA PHE A 186 -6.47 -2.28 13.78
C PHE A 186 -5.94 -2.78 12.41
N LYS A 187 -6.78 -2.79 11.37
CA LYS A 187 -6.40 -3.27 10.02
C LYS A 187 -5.19 -2.52 9.43
N GLU A 188 -5.10 -1.21 9.68
CA GLU A 188 -3.96 -0.41 9.22
C GLU A 188 -2.67 -0.78 9.95
N LEU A 189 -2.71 -1.11 11.24
CA LEU A 189 -1.56 -1.62 11.99
C LEU A 189 -0.98 -2.88 11.35
N VAL A 190 -1.84 -3.85 11.03
CA VAL A 190 -1.41 -5.10 10.36
C VAL A 190 -0.83 -4.81 8.99
N THR A 191 -1.47 -3.90 8.24
CA THR A 191 -0.99 -3.53 6.91
C THR A 191 0.37 -2.84 6.98
N LEU A 192 0.57 -1.92 7.93
CA LEU A 192 1.84 -1.25 8.15
C LEU A 192 2.95 -2.24 8.52
N ALA A 193 2.71 -3.15 9.47
CA ALA A 193 3.68 -4.17 9.86
C ALA A 193 4.12 -5.04 8.66
N CYS A 194 3.17 -5.52 7.85
CA CYS A 194 3.49 -6.27 6.63
C CYS A 194 4.27 -5.43 5.61
N ARG A 195 3.95 -4.14 5.46
CA ARG A 195 4.64 -3.25 4.51
C ARG A 195 6.08 -2.95 4.95
N LEU A 196 6.31 -2.82 6.24
CA LEU A 196 7.66 -2.68 6.80
C LEU A 196 8.48 -3.94 6.57
N ALA A 197 7.92 -5.10 6.89
CA ALA A 197 8.55 -6.39 6.61
C ALA A 197 8.92 -6.53 5.12
N THR A 198 7.99 -6.23 4.20
CA THR A 198 8.25 -6.21 2.75
C THR A 198 9.38 -5.24 2.38
N ALA A 199 9.37 -4.01 2.90
CA ALA A 199 10.38 -3.00 2.56
C ALA A 199 11.77 -3.41 3.03
N GLU A 200 11.87 -3.96 4.24
CA GLU A 200 13.12 -4.46 4.77
C GLU A 200 13.64 -5.68 3.99
N VAL A 201 12.78 -6.64 3.63
CA VAL A 201 13.16 -7.77 2.77
C VAL A 201 13.67 -7.28 1.41
N ALA A 202 12.97 -6.33 0.79
CA ALA A 202 13.36 -5.78 -0.50
C ALA A 202 14.73 -5.10 -0.43
N VAL A 203 14.95 -4.21 0.55
CA VAL A 203 16.18 -3.41 0.62
C VAL A 203 17.37 -4.17 1.21
N LYS A 204 17.16 -5.05 2.20
CA LYS A 204 18.25 -5.79 2.87
C LYS A 204 18.63 -7.08 2.12
N ALA A 205 17.66 -7.75 1.49
CA ALA A 205 17.87 -9.06 0.87
C ALA A 205 17.61 -9.10 -0.64
N GLY A 206 17.10 -8.02 -1.25
CA GLY A 206 16.76 -8.01 -2.68
C GLY A 206 15.58 -8.93 -3.02
N GLY A 207 14.72 -9.23 -2.05
CA GLY A 207 13.62 -10.18 -2.20
C GLY A 207 12.30 -9.56 -2.70
N TYR A 208 11.53 -10.35 -3.46
CA TYR A 208 10.14 -10.06 -3.74
C TYR A 208 9.24 -10.72 -2.70
N THR A 209 8.15 -10.06 -2.35
CA THR A 209 7.09 -10.63 -1.50
C THR A 209 5.76 -10.33 -2.16
N TYR A 210 4.93 -11.33 -2.39
CA TYR A 210 3.70 -11.22 -3.18
C TYR A 210 2.44 -11.10 -2.30
N SER A 211 2.52 -11.52 -1.04
CA SER A 211 1.40 -11.47 -0.08
C SER A 211 1.80 -10.95 1.30
N LYS A 212 0.81 -10.65 2.14
CA LYS A 212 1.04 -10.28 3.55
C LYS A 212 1.69 -11.43 4.33
N ARG A 213 1.31 -12.69 4.06
CA ARG A 213 1.92 -13.86 4.72
C ARG A 213 3.38 -13.99 4.35
N GLU A 214 3.64 -13.98 3.05
CA GLU A 214 4.99 -14.15 2.52
C GLU A 214 5.89 -13.00 2.95
N ALA A 215 5.39 -11.78 3.11
CA ALA A 215 6.17 -10.69 3.68
C ALA A 215 6.72 -11.03 5.07
N ILE A 216 5.91 -11.65 5.92
CA ILE A 216 6.30 -12.07 7.27
C ILE A 216 7.24 -13.26 7.23
N GLU A 217 6.94 -14.27 6.41
CA GLU A 217 7.78 -15.46 6.23
C GLU A 217 9.17 -15.09 5.67
N ALA A 218 9.23 -14.27 4.62
CA ALA A 218 10.46 -13.80 4.02
C ALA A 218 11.26 -12.91 4.98
N HIS A 219 10.61 -12.08 5.81
CA HIS A 219 11.33 -11.30 6.81
C HIS A 219 11.98 -12.20 7.86
N ARG A 220 11.27 -13.23 8.34
CA ARG A 220 11.83 -14.25 9.23
C ARG A 220 13.00 -15.00 8.60
N GLU A 221 12.89 -15.38 7.34
CA GLU A 221 13.91 -16.21 6.68
C GLU A 221 15.15 -15.42 6.24
N LEU A 222 14.97 -14.19 5.78
CA LEU A 222 16.01 -13.42 5.10
C LEU A 222 16.57 -12.25 5.91
N VAL A 223 15.80 -11.71 6.87
CA VAL A 223 16.21 -10.55 7.69
C VAL A 223 16.43 -10.96 9.14
N ASN A 224 15.43 -11.61 9.76
CA ASN A 224 15.47 -12.21 11.09
C ASN A 224 16.07 -11.29 12.18
N ASP A 225 15.52 -10.09 12.32
CA ASP A 225 16.01 -9.10 13.29
C ASP A 225 15.06 -8.95 14.50
N ALA A 226 15.33 -7.94 15.34
CA ALA A 226 14.57 -7.69 16.55
C ALA A 226 13.07 -7.42 16.30
N TRP A 227 12.67 -7.03 15.08
CA TRP A 227 11.29 -6.70 14.73
C TRP A 227 10.50 -7.90 14.20
N THR A 228 11.17 -8.97 13.79
CA THR A 228 10.52 -10.18 13.25
C THR A 228 9.42 -10.72 14.20
N PRO A 229 9.66 -10.91 15.52
CA PRO A 229 8.62 -11.41 16.41
C PRO A 229 7.42 -10.45 16.57
N LEU A 230 7.65 -9.15 16.45
CA LEU A 230 6.59 -8.13 16.52
C LEU A 230 5.69 -8.22 15.29
N TYR A 231 6.27 -8.24 14.09
CA TYR A 231 5.51 -8.33 12.85
C TYR A 231 4.68 -9.61 12.77
N GLU A 232 5.23 -10.74 13.24
CA GLU A 232 4.52 -12.01 13.33
C GLU A 232 3.32 -11.95 14.27
N GLN A 233 3.48 -11.40 15.46
CA GLN A 233 2.40 -11.28 16.44
C GLN A 233 1.29 -10.35 15.95
N ILE A 234 1.64 -9.20 15.36
CA ILE A 234 0.67 -8.28 14.75
C ILE A 234 -0.08 -8.97 13.61
N TYR A 235 0.63 -9.71 12.75
CA TYR A 235 -0.01 -10.44 11.66
C TYR A 235 -0.93 -11.55 12.17
N ALA A 236 -0.52 -12.31 13.20
CA ALA A 236 -1.32 -13.36 13.81
C ALA A 236 -2.60 -12.83 14.48
N ALA A 237 -2.55 -11.64 15.08
CA ALA A 237 -3.69 -10.97 15.71
C ALA A 237 -4.89 -10.82 14.75
N ARG A 238 -4.65 -10.63 13.45
CA ARG A 238 -5.72 -10.53 12.44
C ARG A 238 -6.59 -11.78 12.37
N LYS A 239 -5.99 -12.97 12.50
CA LYS A 239 -6.70 -14.26 12.43
C LYS A 239 -7.50 -14.48 13.70
N ARG A 240 -6.97 -14.00 14.83
CA ARG A 240 -7.61 -14.14 16.15
C ARG A 240 -8.83 -13.24 16.30
N TRP A 241 -8.76 -11.99 15.83
CA TRP A 241 -9.80 -10.98 16.12
C TRP A 241 -10.46 -10.36 14.88
N GLY A 242 -10.17 -10.83 13.65
CA GLY A 242 -10.80 -10.30 12.43
C GLY A 242 -10.54 -8.80 12.22
N TYR A 243 -9.34 -8.33 12.59
CA TYR A 243 -8.97 -6.91 12.65
C TYR A 243 -9.75 -6.04 13.66
N ARG A 244 -10.66 -6.59 14.46
CA ARG A 244 -11.44 -5.82 15.44
C ARG A 244 -10.67 -5.67 16.74
N VAL A 245 -10.77 -4.51 17.38
CA VAL A 245 -10.26 -4.35 18.75
C VAL A 245 -10.98 -5.36 19.67
N PRO A 246 -10.25 -6.21 20.41
CA PRO A 246 -10.87 -7.21 21.26
C PRO A 246 -11.59 -6.58 22.46
N GLU A 247 -12.58 -7.28 23.03
CA GLU A 247 -13.34 -6.78 24.20
C GLU A 247 -12.69 -7.19 25.54
N ALA A 248 -12.00 -8.33 25.58
CA ALA A 248 -11.38 -8.84 26.79
C ALA A 248 -10.17 -7.98 27.19
N ALA A 249 -10.11 -7.54 28.44
CA ALA A 249 -9.07 -6.63 28.94
C ALA A 249 -7.63 -7.17 28.74
N GLU A 250 -7.43 -8.47 28.89
CA GLU A 250 -6.12 -9.11 28.65
C GLU A 250 -5.70 -9.02 27.17
N ASP A 251 -6.65 -9.22 26.25
CA ASP A 251 -6.41 -9.14 24.81
C ASP A 251 -6.17 -7.69 24.37
N VAL A 252 -6.89 -6.73 24.95
CA VAL A 252 -6.65 -5.29 24.74
C VAL A 252 -5.25 -4.91 25.24
N ALA A 253 -4.86 -5.36 26.43
CA ALA A 253 -3.53 -5.10 26.98
C ALA A 253 -2.42 -5.69 26.09
N HIS A 254 -2.63 -6.91 25.57
CA HIS A 254 -1.70 -7.52 24.62
C HIS A 254 -1.60 -6.71 23.32
N LEU A 255 -2.73 -6.34 22.69
CA LEU A 255 -2.72 -5.54 21.46
C LEU A 255 -2.09 -4.16 21.70
N ARG A 256 -2.32 -3.54 22.86
CA ARG A 256 -1.68 -2.28 23.26
C ARG A 256 -0.16 -2.42 23.37
N SER A 257 0.33 -3.55 23.89
CA SER A 257 1.77 -3.84 23.92
C SER A 257 2.37 -3.95 22.52
N LEU A 258 1.64 -4.56 21.57
CA LEU A 258 2.10 -4.63 20.16
C LEU A 258 2.14 -3.23 19.53
N CYS A 259 1.14 -2.39 19.81
CA CYS A 259 1.12 -0.99 19.37
C CYS A 259 2.30 -0.18 19.92
N ALA A 260 2.72 -0.44 21.16
CA ALA A 260 3.91 0.18 21.74
C ALA A 260 5.18 -0.18 20.96
N GLY A 261 5.38 -1.48 20.68
CA GLY A 261 6.52 -1.95 19.87
C GLY A 261 6.49 -1.43 18.43
N MET A 262 5.29 -1.23 17.86
CA MET A 262 5.13 -0.70 16.51
C MET A 262 5.77 0.69 16.34
N LEU A 263 5.66 1.57 17.34
CA LEU A 263 6.26 2.91 17.27
C LEU A 263 7.78 2.85 17.12
N GLU A 264 8.43 1.93 17.84
CA GLU A 264 9.87 1.74 17.75
C GLU A 264 10.27 1.19 16.37
N ALA A 265 9.50 0.24 15.83
CA ALA A 265 9.71 -0.30 14.48
C ALA A 265 9.52 0.78 13.39
N GLU A 266 8.50 1.64 13.50
CA GLU A 266 8.31 2.78 12.58
C GLU A 266 9.52 3.71 12.59
N ASN A 267 10.04 4.04 13.78
CA ASN A 267 11.22 4.89 13.93
C ASN A 267 12.49 4.23 13.39
N HIS A 268 12.67 2.93 13.62
CA HIS A 268 13.77 2.18 13.01
C HIS A 268 13.70 2.28 11.48
N PHE A 269 12.53 2.03 10.90
CA PHE A 269 12.32 2.10 9.46
C PHE A 269 12.57 3.50 8.91
N LEU A 270 12.10 4.57 9.57
CA LEU A 270 12.36 5.93 9.10
C LEU A 270 13.85 6.27 9.08
N GLY A 271 14.65 5.69 9.98
CA GLY A 271 16.11 5.77 9.90
C GLY A 271 16.67 5.15 8.61
N LEU A 272 16.21 3.94 8.26
CA LEU A 272 16.58 3.28 6.99
C LEU A 272 16.10 4.07 5.77
N TYR A 273 14.87 4.58 5.84
CA TYR A 273 14.24 5.32 4.75
C TYR A 273 14.93 6.66 4.50
N LYS A 274 15.39 7.36 5.54
CA LYS A 274 16.27 8.54 5.39
C LYS A 274 17.50 8.21 4.56
N GLY A 275 18.22 7.14 4.92
CA GLY A 275 19.42 6.70 4.20
C GLY A 275 19.14 6.37 2.73
N PHE A 276 18.04 5.65 2.49
CA PHE A 276 17.56 5.33 1.14
C PHE A 276 17.28 6.59 0.32
N LEU A 277 16.50 7.55 0.85
CA LEU A 277 16.13 8.78 0.16
C LEU A 277 17.36 9.64 -0.18
N LEU A 278 18.32 9.75 0.74
CA LEU A 278 19.56 10.49 0.50
C LEU A 278 20.40 9.87 -0.61
N GLU A 279 20.37 8.55 -0.75
CA GLU A 279 21.06 7.86 -1.84
C GLU A 279 20.31 8.00 -3.17
N GLU A 280 18.98 7.95 -3.15
CA GLU A 280 18.14 8.22 -4.32
C GLU A 280 18.37 9.62 -4.88
N LEU A 281 18.57 10.64 -4.03
CA LEU A 281 18.94 11.99 -4.47
C LEU A 281 20.22 12.03 -5.33
N ARG A 282 21.15 11.09 -5.11
CA ARG A 282 22.45 11.02 -5.81
C ARG A 282 22.40 10.18 -7.07
N ARG A 283 21.66 9.06 -7.05
CA ARG A 283 21.73 8.01 -8.09
C ARG A 283 20.45 7.80 -8.89
N GLY A 284 19.31 8.30 -8.42
CA GLY A 284 18.02 8.08 -9.06
C GLY A 284 17.89 8.80 -10.41
N ALA A 285 16.91 8.38 -11.22
CA ALA A 285 16.47 9.20 -12.34
C ALA A 285 15.86 10.51 -11.81
N VAL A 286 15.72 11.53 -12.66
CA VAL A 286 15.19 12.85 -12.26
C VAL A 286 13.86 12.71 -11.49
N LYS A 287 12.92 11.91 -12.01
CA LYS A 287 11.63 11.64 -11.35
C LYS A 287 11.77 11.05 -9.94
N ASP A 288 12.74 10.17 -9.73
CA ASP A 288 12.96 9.48 -8.47
C ASP A 288 13.63 10.43 -7.46
N ARG A 289 14.59 11.23 -7.93
CA ARG A 289 15.23 12.31 -7.16
C ARG A 289 14.21 13.38 -6.74
N VAL A 290 13.26 13.75 -7.60
CA VAL A 290 12.16 14.67 -7.27
C VAL A 290 11.30 14.10 -6.14
N LEU A 291 10.85 12.84 -6.28
CA LEU A 291 10.05 12.18 -5.24
C LEU A 291 10.83 12.06 -3.92
N ALA A 292 12.11 11.71 -3.98
CA ALA A 292 12.95 11.60 -2.81
C ALA A 292 13.12 12.95 -2.10
N ALA A 293 13.33 14.04 -2.85
CA ALA A 293 13.38 15.40 -2.30
C ALA A 293 12.08 15.78 -1.59
N GLN A 294 10.93 15.54 -2.24
CA GLN A 294 9.62 15.79 -1.66
C GLN A 294 9.42 15.03 -0.34
N ARG A 295 9.75 13.73 -0.29
CA ARG A 295 9.63 12.92 0.93
C ARG A 295 10.55 13.38 2.05
N LEU A 296 11.76 13.85 1.73
CA LEU A 296 12.65 14.47 2.71
C LEU A 296 12.12 15.82 3.24
N GLY A 297 11.32 16.55 2.45
CA GLY A 297 10.61 17.75 2.91
C GLY A 297 9.37 17.47 3.76
N GLU A 298 8.81 16.27 3.66
CA GLU A 298 7.63 15.87 4.42
C GLU A 298 7.96 15.25 5.79
N ILE A 299 9.24 14.99 6.07
CA ILE A 299 9.74 14.43 7.33
C ILE A 299 10.88 15.32 7.86
N ALA A 300 10.65 15.98 9.00
CA ALA A 300 11.65 16.74 9.73
C ALA A 300 12.57 15.79 10.51
N TYR A 301 13.70 15.43 9.89
CA TYR A 301 14.80 14.74 10.53
C TYR A 301 15.70 15.71 11.32
N PRO A 302 16.29 15.30 12.46
CA PRO A 302 17.21 16.13 13.22
C PRO A 302 18.56 16.28 12.49
N GLY A 303 19.17 17.45 12.68
CA GLY A 303 20.48 17.80 12.14
C GLY A 303 20.44 18.35 10.70
N ASP A 304 21.58 18.86 10.24
CA ASP A 304 21.67 19.60 8.96
C ASP A 304 21.85 18.71 7.72
N GLU A 305 21.93 17.38 7.86
CA GLU A 305 22.20 16.49 6.73
C GLU A 305 21.12 16.58 5.63
N VAL A 306 19.85 16.54 6.01
CA VAL A 306 18.73 16.62 5.05
C VAL A 306 18.60 18.04 4.47
N PRO A 307 18.58 19.11 5.28
CA PRO A 307 18.62 20.47 4.73
C PRO A 307 19.82 20.73 3.81
N ALA A 308 21.02 20.27 4.16
CA ALA A 308 22.21 20.44 3.31
C ALA A 308 22.07 19.72 1.96
N ALA A 309 21.58 18.47 1.97
CA ALA A 309 21.33 17.73 0.73
C ALA A 309 20.30 18.43 -0.16
N LEU A 310 19.20 18.94 0.42
CA LEU A 310 18.19 19.69 -0.32
C LEU A 310 18.74 21.03 -0.84
N ARG A 311 19.54 21.77 -0.06
CA ARG A 311 20.17 23.02 -0.53
C ARG A 311 21.12 22.78 -1.70
N ALA A 312 21.87 21.69 -1.69
CA ALA A 312 22.71 21.29 -2.82
C ALA A 312 21.84 20.97 -4.05
N LEU A 313 20.74 20.25 -3.87
CA LEU A 313 19.81 19.91 -4.95
C LEU A 313 19.07 21.14 -5.52
N ALA A 314 18.86 22.18 -4.71
CA ALA A 314 18.29 23.46 -5.16
C ALA A 314 19.20 24.20 -6.17
N GLN A 315 20.46 23.78 -6.33
CA GLN A 315 21.40 24.28 -7.33
C GLN A 315 21.52 23.36 -8.56
N ALA A 316 20.71 22.30 -8.65
CA ALA A 316 20.75 21.35 -9.76
C ALA A 316 20.36 22.01 -11.10
N PRO A 317 20.90 21.56 -12.24
CA PRO A 317 20.53 22.11 -13.55
C PRO A 317 19.07 21.81 -13.93
N GLU A 318 18.49 20.72 -13.43
CA GLU A 318 17.12 20.32 -13.70
C GLU A 318 16.12 21.16 -12.88
N GLU A 319 15.20 21.85 -13.57
CA GLU A 319 14.22 22.75 -12.96
C GLU A 319 13.33 22.06 -11.93
N GLU A 320 12.76 20.90 -12.27
CA GLU A 320 11.88 20.12 -11.40
C GLU A 320 12.57 19.76 -10.07
N LEU A 321 13.88 19.49 -10.08
CA LEU A 321 14.65 19.20 -8.87
C LEU A 321 14.86 20.43 -8.01
N ARG A 322 15.16 21.58 -8.63
CA ARG A 322 15.29 22.84 -7.89
C ARG A 322 13.99 23.23 -7.20
N GLU A 323 12.87 23.10 -7.91
CA GLU A 323 11.54 23.39 -7.38
C GLU A 323 11.18 22.46 -6.22
N ALA A 324 11.33 21.15 -6.42
CA ALA A 324 11.05 20.16 -5.37
C ALA A 324 11.92 20.38 -4.13
N ALA A 325 13.21 20.67 -4.30
CA ALA A 325 14.13 20.94 -3.20
C ALA A 325 13.78 22.22 -2.44
N THR A 326 13.47 23.30 -3.16
CA THR A 326 13.11 24.59 -2.57
C THR A 326 11.80 24.50 -1.78
N GLU A 327 10.79 23.84 -2.34
CA GLU A 327 9.52 23.60 -1.66
C GLU A 327 9.71 22.72 -0.42
N SER A 328 10.55 21.69 -0.51
CA SER A 328 10.87 20.81 0.61
C SER A 328 11.57 21.56 1.75
N LEU A 329 12.54 22.42 1.44
CA LEU A 329 13.19 23.31 2.41
C LEU A 329 12.19 24.28 3.07
N ARG A 330 11.26 24.84 2.29
CA ARG A 330 10.21 25.74 2.80
C ARG A 330 9.30 25.03 3.79
N ARG A 331 8.92 23.77 3.53
CA ARG A 331 8.09 22.95 4.42
C ARG A 331 8.77 22.62 5.74
N LEU A 332 10.07 22.33 5.71
CA LEU A 332 10.83 22.06 6.94
C LEU A 332 10.93 23.30 7.84
N GLY A 333 10.87 24.50 7.26
CA GLY A 333 10.94 25.77 7.98
C GLY A 333 12.30 25.98 8.68
N PRO A 334 12.46 27.09 9.44
CA PRO A 334 13.69 27.37 10.19
C PRO A 334 13.88 26.43 11.38
N SER A 335 12.84 25.70 11.79
CA SER A 335 12.86 24.77 12.93
C SER A 335 13.37 23.36 12.56
N GLY A 336 13.76 23.15 11.29
CA GLY A 336 14.30 21.89 10.78
C GLY A 336 15.83 21.81 10.74
N THR A 337 16.52 22.81 11.30
CA THR A 337 17.97 22.82 11.58
C THR A 337 18.20 22.67 13.08
#